data_AF-A0A1V5F5U2-F1
#
_entry.id   AF-A0A1V5F5U2-F1
#
_cell.length_a   1.000
_cell.length_b   1.000
_cell.length_c   1.000
_cell.angle_alpha   90.00
_cell.angle_beta   90.00
_cell.angle_gamma   90.00
#
_symmetry.space_group_name_H-M   'P 1'
#
loop_
_entity.id
_entity.type
_entity.pdbx_description
1 polymer ?
#
loop_
_entity_poly.entity_id
_entity_poly.type
_entity_poly.pdbx_seq_one_letter_code
_entity_poly.pdbx_strand_id
1 'polypeptide(L)'
;MINGVPRDTGYTVYNTYIKLKKQFPFIRPAEARMSDNLKSYENIAYKSISPERKLLLNIYRLDNNEVLPAVIMVHGGGWNSGSPSLQKAMAVKLAQKGFVCITVEYRLIPEALFPAGEEDLEDAVRWIADNAETYGINRDKIAVSGCSAGGQLAALIGTKNKDKLIKAVVNIDGISSFIDKATIDRAQKARNDGDKMPVDALWLGGTFAERPENWKVASAVTWVNQNSAPVCFINSSIPRFHNGRDEHIRMLDSLGIYSEVHAFDDCPHSFWHFHPWQLSTVQYVANFLNRILYNTPIAVNHSKYDLIVAQDGTGDFRTVQKAINAVPDFRKRKTSIFIRNGFYREKLIIPETKDSLTLIGEDRNKTILSYNNFASKPSGFGDQLGTSGSASVYICSPNFTAENLTLENAAGPIGQAVAAVVRSDKARFLNCNFWGFQDTLYPHKAGSRQYYKNCYIEGMVDFIFGFSTAYFDSCELYCKESGFITAAATPQENNYGFVFYRCQIHGENPASFYLGRPWRPYAKVTFIECDMTNVIKPEGWDNWGKVSNEKTAQFSEYQNSGEGGNLTNRRVKWSKTLSSRQVKNFDKEIVLGKDFFEKKEDNHINKK
;
A
#
# COMPACT_ATOMS: atom_id res chain seq x y z
N MET A 1 -25.16 -20.33 -15.47
CA MET A 1 -25.01 -19.65 -16.78
C MET A 1 -24.98 -18.15 -16.53
N ILE A 2 -24.04 -17.41 -17.11
CA ILE A 2 -24.08 -15.94 -17.18
C ILE A 2 -24.19 -15.60 -18.67
N ASN A 3 -25.25 -14.88 -19.06
CA ASN A 3 -25.56 -14.59 -20.47
C ASN A 3 -25.58 -15.85 -21.37
N GLY A 4 -26.14 -16.95 -20.88
CA GLY A 4 -26.21 -18.21 -21.64
C GLY A 4 -24.90 -18.99 -21.73
N VAL A 5 -23.84 -18.59 -21.00
CA VAL A 5 -22.54 -19.28 -20.99
C VAL A 5 -22.30 -19.97 -19.64
N PRO A 6 -21.86 -21.25 -19.60
CA PRO A 6 -21.46 -21.89 -18.35
C PRO A 6 -20.26 -21.15 -17.75
N ARG A 7 -20.32 -20.76 -16.47
CA ARG A 7 -19.23 -20.08 -15.78
C ARG A 7 -19.11 -20.59 -14.35
N ASP A 8 -17.89 -20.85 -13.93
CA ASP A 8 -17.55 -21.06 -12.52
C ASP A 8 -17.44 -19.69 -11.83
N THR A 9 -18.33 -19.44 -10.87
CA THR A 9 -18.39 -18.19 -10.09
C THR A 9 -17.78 -18.35 -8.68
N GLY A 10 -17.13 -19.48 -8.39
CA GLY A 10 -16.56 -19.76 -7.07
C GLY A 10 -15.36 -18.88 -6.71
N TYR A 11 -14.62 -18.38 -7.71
CA TYR A 11 -13.49 -17.49 -7.51
C TYR A 11 -13.91 -16.01 -7.46
N THR A 12 -13.89 -15.42 -6.26
CA THR A 12 -14.14 -13.99 -6.03
C THR A 12 -13.06 -13.38 -5.13
N VAL A 13 -12.85 -12.07 -5.23
CA VAL A 13 -11.93 -11.34 -4.33
C VAL A 13 -12.36 -11.50 -2.87
N TYR A 14 -13.68 -11.47 -2.59
CA TYR A 14 -14.21 -11.63 -1.24
C TYR A 14 -13.96 -13.02 -0.66
N ASN A 15 -14.26 -14.09 -1.42
CA ASN A 15 -14.00 -15.46 -0.94
C ASN A 15 -12.51 -15.70 -0.71
N THR A 16 -11.67 -15.14 -1.58
CA THR A 16 -10.21 -15.19 -1.44
C THR A 16 -9.75 -14.40 -0.21
N TYR A 17 -10.32 -13.22 0.05
CA TYR A 17 -10.04 -12.42 1.25
C TYR A 17 -10.36 -13.21 2.53
N ILE A 18 -11.56 -13.78 2.64
CA ILE A 18 -11.96 -14.56 3.82
C ILE A 18 -10.99 -15.73 4.09
N LYS A 19 -10.50 -16.39 3.03
CA LYS A 19 -9.50 -17.45 3.14
C LYS A 19 -8.15 -16.91 3.61
N LEU A 20 -7.64 -15.87 2.95
CA LEU A 20 -6.30 -15.34 3.17
C LEU A 20 -6.15 -14.55 4.47
N LYS A 21 -7.22 -13.89 4.95
CA LYS A 21 -7.21 -13.12 6.20
C LYS A 21 -6.78 -13.95 7.41
N LYS A 22 -7.01 -15.26 7.39
CA LYS A 22 -6.58 -16.17 8.45
C LYS A 22 -5.06 -16.24 8.59
N GLN A 23 -4.34 -16.26 7.46
CA GLN A 23 -2.88 -16.31 7.43
C GLN A 23 -2.27 -14.91 7.40
N PHE A 24 -2.94 -13.96 6.74
CA PHE A 24 -2.49 -12.59 6.55
C PHE A 24 -3.54 -11.62 7.11
N PRO A 25 -3.64 -11.48 8.46
CA PRO A 25 -4.71 -10.69 9.09
C PRO A 25 -4.65 -9.18 8.75
N PHE A 26 -3.51 -8.71 8.26
CA PHE A 26 -3.26 -7.33 7.86
C PHE A 26 -3.80 -6.96 6.47
N ILE A 27 -4.24 -7.94 5.66
CA ILE A 27 -4.61 -7.67 4.27
C ILE A 27 -5.93 -6.92 4.19
N ARG A 28 -6.03 -6.04 3.20
CA ARG A 28 -7.27 -5.33 2.86
C ARG A 28 -7.54 -5.50 1.37
N PRO A 29 -8.77 -5.84 0.93
CA PRO A 29 -9.11 -5.87 -0.49
C PRO A 29 -8.79 -4.52 -1.15
N ALA A 30 -8.14 -4.59 -2.31
CA ALA A 30 -7.85 -3.39 -3.08
C ALA A 30 -9.14 -2.79 -3.66
N GLU A 31 -9.32 -1.49 -3.47
CA GLU A 31 -10.51 -0.80 -3.94
C GLU A 31 -10.43 -0.48 -5.44
N ALA A 32 -11.59 -0.57 -6.10
CA ALA A 32 -11.77 -0.25 -7.51
C ALA A 32 -12.46 1.11 -7.72
N ARG A 33 -12.30 2.05 -6.77
CA ARG A 33 -12.97 3.36 -6.80
C ARG A 33 -12.40 4.25 -7.90
N MET A 34 -13.25 4.66 -8.83
CA MET A 34 -12.93 5.66 -9.85
C MET A 34 -12.76 7.02 -9.20
N SER A 35 -11.71 7.75 -9.57
CA SER A 35 -11.51 9.15 -9.22
C SER A 35 -12.08 10.05 -10.32
N ASP A 36 -12.42 11.29 -9.97
CA ASP A 36 -13.07 12.25 -10.88
C ASP A 36 -12.24 12.59 -12.13
N ASN A 37 -10.92 12.32 -12.10
CA ASN A 37 -10.01 12.51 -13.22
C ASN A 37 -9.87 11.29 -14.16
N LEU A 38 -10.71 10.26 -14.00
CA LEU A 38 -10.72 9.07 -14.83
C LEU A 38 -12.05 8.93 -15.57
N LYS A 39 -11.98 8.45 -16.82
CA LYS A 39 -13.13 8.00 -17.61
C LYS A 39 -13.07 6.50 -17.86
N SER A 40 -14.25 5.89 -18.01
CA SER A 40 -14.39 4.46 -18.30
C SER A 40 -15.36 4.19 -19.45
N TYR A 41 -15.03 3.21 -20.28
CA TYR A 41 -15.90 2.62 -21.30
C TYR A 41 -16.11 1.16 -20.93
N GLU A 42 -17.34 0.76 -20.61
CA GLU A 42 -17.63 -0.59 -20.11
C GLU A 42 -18.43 -1.42 -21.12
N ASN A 43 -18.22 -2.74 -21.11
CA ASN A 43 -18.93 -3.73 -21.92
C ASN A 43 -18.80 -3.52 -23.45
N ILE A 44 -17.62 -3.12 -23.92
CA ILE A 44 -17.35 -2.96 -25.34
C ILE A 44 -17.10 -4.33 -25.97
N ALA A 45 -17.87 -4.68 -27.00
CA ALA A 45 -17.69 -5.93 -27.73
C ALA A 45 -16.50 -5.84 -28.68
N TYR A 46 -15.55 -6.77 -28.54
CA TYR A 46 -14.36 -6.81 -29.40
C TYR A 46 -14.37 -8.02 -30.37
N LYS A 47 -15.12 -9.08 -30.05
CA LYS A 47 -15.25 -10.28 -30.89
C LYS A 47 -16.64 -10.89 -30.75
N SER A 48 -17.22 -11.35 -31.86
CA SER A 48 -18.44 -12.15 -31.88
C SER A 48 -18.08 -13.62 -32.08
N ILE A 49 -18.48 -14.49 -31.16
CA ILE A 49 -18.31 -15.96 -31.25
C ILE A 49 -19.53 -16.59 -31.94
N SER A 50 -20.72 -16.07 -31.63
CA SER A 50 -21.99 -16.36 -32.32
C SER A 50 -22.82 -15.07 -32.37
N PRO A 51 -23.98 -15.04 -33.04
CA PRO A 51 -24.87 -13.87 -33.03
C PRO A 51 -25.27 -13.43 -31.60
N GLU A 52 -25.40 -14.36 -30.66
CA GLU A 52 -25.81 -14.14 -29.27
C GLU A 52 -24.62 -14.02 -28.29
N ARG A 53 -23.43 -14.51 -28.68
CA ARG A 53 -22.24 -14.56 -27.81
C ARG A 53 -21.14 -13.62 -28.30
N LYS A 54 -20.94 -12.52 -27.57
CA LYS A 54 -19.85 -11.57 -27.77
C LYS A 54 -18.86 -11.60 -26.61
N LEU A 55 -17.57 -11.44 -26.89
CA LEU A 55 -16.54 -11.20 -25.89
C LEU A 55 -16.35 -9.71 -25.65
N LEU A 56 -16.26 -9.33 -24.38
CA LEU A 56 -16.30 -7.94 -23.96
C LEU A 56 -14.97 -7.48 -23.33
N LEU A 57 -14.73 -6.18 -23.38
CA LEU A 57 -13.67 -5.50 -22.65
C LEU A 57 -14.17 -4.21 -21.99
N ASN A 58 -13.41 -3.71 -21.02
CA ASN A 58 -13.61 -2.40 -20.41
C ASN A 58 -12.31 -1.60 -20.51
N ILE A 59 -12.43 -0.29 -20.72
CA ILE A 59 -11.29 0.63 -20.89
C ILE A 59 -11.34 1.68 -19.79
N TYR A 60 -10.22 1.90 -19.12
CA TYR A 60 -10.03 2.90 -18.07
C TYR A 60 -8.85 3.81 -18.43
N ARG A 61 -9.03 5.13 -18.41
CA ARG A 61 -7.96 6.09 -18.72
C ARG A 61 -8.18 7.43 -18.03
N LEU A 62 -7.16 8.28 -18.04
CA LEU A 62 -7.30 9.70 -17.66
C LEU A 62 -8.37 10.37 -18.53
N ASP A 63 -9.19 11.20 -17.89
CA ASP A 63 -10.18 12.04 -18.57
C ASP A 63 -9.51 13.27 -19.17
N ASN A 64 -8.76 13.02 -20.24
CA ASN A 64 -8.07 14.02 -21.04
C ASN A 64 -8.01 13.57 -22.51
N ASN A 65 -7.37 14.39 -23.36
CA ASN A 65 -7.19 14.13 -24.79
C ASN A 65 -5.81 13.57 -25.14
N GLU A 66 -5.04 13.11 -24.15
CA GLU A 66 -3.69 12.58 -24.39
C GLU A 66 -3.74 11.23 -25.13
N VAL A 67 -2.74 10.97 -25.97
CA VAL A 67 -2.54 9.66 -26.61
C VAL A 67 -1.57 8.86 -25.75
N LEU A 68 -2.07 7.84 -25.06
CA LEU A 68 -1.35 7.13 -24.00
C LEU A 68 -1.05 5.66 -24.39
N PRO A 69 0.02 5.05 -23.87
CA PRO A 69 0.26 3.62 -24.02
C PRO A 69 -0.88 2.78 -23.43
N ALA A 70 -1.13 1.62 -24.04
CA ALA A 70 -2.19 0.70 -23.62
C ALA A 70 -1.63 -0.51 -22.87
N VAL A 71 -2.39 -0.98 -21.88
CA VAL A 71 -2.11 -2.20 -21.12
C VAL A 71 -3.35 -3.10 -21.13
N ILE A 72 -3.27 -4.20 -21.86
CA ILE A 72 -4.32 -5.21 -21.93
C ILE A 72 -4.17 -6.14 -20.73
N MET A 73 -5.18 -6.22 -19.88
CA MET A 73 -5.12 -6.87 -18.57
C MET A 73 -5.96 -8.14 -18.55
N VAL A 74 -5.29 -9.28 -18.61
CA VAL A 74 -5.89 -10.61 -18.64
C VAL A 74 -6.15 -11.11 -17.21
N HIS A 75 -7.38 -11.48 -16.91
CA HIS A 75 -7.75 -11.94 -15.57
C HIS A 75 -7.25 -13.37 -15.29
N GLY A 76 -7.03 -13.68 -14.00
CA GLY A 76 -6.76 -15.04 -13.54
C GLY A 76 -8.04 -15.86 -13.35
N GLY A 77 -7.93 -16.99 -12.63
CA GLY A 77 -9.06 -17.89 -12.36
C GLY A 77 -8.87 -19.32 -12.89
N GLY A 78 -7.62 -19.71 -13.16
CA GLY A 78 -7.25 -21.07 -13.56
C GLY A 78 -7.88 -21.50 -14.89
N TRP A 79 -8.07 -20.58 -15.84
CA TRP A 79 -8.76 -20.81 -17.12
C TRP A 79 -10.22 -21.32 -17.03
N ASN A 80 -10.73 -21.61 -15.83
CA ASN A 80 -12.07 -22.14 -15.59
C ASN A 80 -13.07 -21.08 -15.07
N SER A 81 -12.55 -20.05 -14.42
CA SER A 81 -13.33 -19.03 -13.72
C SER A 81 -12.76 -17.63 -13.96
N GLY A 82 -13.47 -16.62 -13.46
CA GLY A 82 -13.02 -15.23 -13.48
C GLY A 82 -13.78 -14.36 -14.47
N SER A 83 -13.45 -13.07 -14.46
CA SER A 83 -14.01 -12.07 -15.37
C SER A 83 -13.12 -10.82 -15.41
N PRO A 84 -13.31 -9.93 -16.40
CA PRO A 84 -12.57 -8.67 -16.49
C PRO A 84 -12.61 -7.82 -15.20
N SER A 85 -13.71 -7.91 -14.44
CA SER A 85 -13.88 -7.15 -13.19
C SER A 85 -12.80 -7.42 -12.14
N LEU A 86 -12.17 -8.60 -12.18
CA LEU A 86 -11.08 -8.95 -11.25
C LEU A 86 -9.84 -8.05 -11.43
N GLN A 87 -9.67 -7.44 -12.60
CA GLN A 87 -8.54 -6.55 -12.89
C GLN A 87 -8.87 -5.07 -12.63
N LYS A 88 -10.14 -4.71 -12.36
CA LYS A 88 -10.59 -3.31 -12.27
C LYS A 88 -9.80 -2.49 -11.24
N ALA A 89 -9.54 -3.05 -10.06
CA ALA A 89 -8.78 -2.36 -9.01
C ALA A 89 -7.35 -1.98 -9.45
N MET A 90 -6.66 -2.87 -10.16
CA MET A 90 -5.34 -2.57 -10.72
C MET A 90 -5.43 -1.62 -11.92
N ALA A 91 -6.41 -1.82 -12.81
CA ALA A 91 -6.62 -0.99 -14.00
C ALA A 91 -6.83 0.49 -13.63
N VAL A 92 -7.67 0.77 -12.62
CA VAL A 92 -7.91 2.14 -12.14
C VAL A 92 -6.62 2.79 -11.62
N LYS A 93 -5.82 2.06 -10.82
CA LYS A 93 -4.57 2.58 -10.26
C LYS A 93 -3.48 2.80 -11.32
N LEU A 94 -3.42 1.95 -12.34
CA LEU A 94 -2.52 2.13 -13.48
C LEU A 94 -2.99 3.25 -14.41
N ALA A 95 -4.29 3.43 -14.60
CA ALA A 95 -4.82 4.56 -15.37
C ALA A 95 -4.42 5.90 -14.75
N GLN A 96 -4.44 6.00 -13.41
CA GLN A 96 -3.91 7.17 -12.67
C GLN A 96 -2.41 7.41 -12.88
N LYS A 97 -1.67 6.44 -13.42
CA LYS A 97 -0.24 6.53 -13.74
C LYS A 97 0.03 6.80 -15.23
N GLY A 98 -1.00 7.16 -16.01
CA GLY A 98 -0.83 7.59 -17.41
C GLY A 98 -0.88 6.47 -18.44
N PHE A 99 -1.67 5.42 -18.18
CA PHE A 99 -1.88 4.30 -19.11
C PHE A 99 -3.38 4.18 -19.48
N VAL A 100 -3.67 3.74 -20.71
CA VAL A 100 -5.00 3.22 -21.04
C VAL A 100 -5.05 1.75 -20.60
N CYS A 101 -5.85 1.42 -19.59
CA CYS A 101 -5.93 0.08 -19.04
C CYS A 101 -7.18 -0.63 -19.55
N ILE A 102 -7.00 -1.80 -20.18
CA ILE A 102 -8.08 -2.55 -20.83
C ILE A 102 -8.26 -3.90 -20.13
N THR A 103 -9.33 -4.08 -19.36
CA THR A 103 -9.65 -5.40 -18.78
C THR A 103 -10.41 -6.22 -19.82
N VAL A 104 -9.94 -7.42 -20.14
CA VAL A 104 -10.45 -8.20 -21.29
C VAL A 104 -11.03 -9.54 -20.88
N GLU A 105 -12.14 -9.93 -21.51
CA GLU A 105 -12.76 -11.26 -21.39
C GLU A 105 -12.12 -12.22 -22.40
N TYR A 106 -12.00 -13.49 -22.06
CA TYR A 106 -11.64 -14.56 -23.00
C TYR A 106 -12.45 -15.82 -22.67
N ARG A 107 -12.58 -16.75 -23.63
CA ARG A 107 -13.34 -18.00 -23.38
C ARG A 107 -12.62 -18.88 -22.34
N LEU A 108 -13.41 -19.43 -21.41
CA LEU A 108 -12.96 -20.28 -20.31
C LEU A 108 -13.36 -21.74 -20.56
N ILE A 109 -12.74 -22.69 -19.83
CA ILE A 109 -12.95 -24.15 -19.98
C ILE A 109 -14.40 -24.58 -20.17
N PRO A 110 -15.39 -24.06 -19.40
CA PRO A 110 -16.78 -24.49 -19.57
C PRO A 110 -17.42 -24.11 -20.92
N GLU A 111 -16.80 -23.19 -21.66
CA GLU A 111 -17.21 -22.74 -23.00
C GLU A 111 -16.27 -23.29 -24.09
N ALA A 112 -14.96 -23.25 -23.86
CA ALA A 112 -13.96 -23.72 -24.82
C ALA A 112 -12.63 -24.11 -24.14
N LEU A 113 -11.93 -25.07 -24.75
CA LEU A 113 -10.58 -25.50 -24.33
C LEU A 113 -9.50 -24.71 -25.08
N PHE A 114 -8.24 -24.88 -24.69
CA PHE A 114 -7.09 -24.38 -25.45
C PHE A 114 -7.15 -24.86 -26.92
N PRO A 115 -6.87 -24.00 -27.94
CA PRO A 115 -6.29 -22.65 -27.86
C PRO A 115 -7.28 -21.47 -27.87
N ALA A 116 -8.59 -21.71 -27.69
CA ALA A 116 -9.62 -20.67 -27.90
C ALA A 116 -9.36 -19.35 -27.16
N GLY A 117 -8.99 -19.41 -25.88
CA GLY A 117 -8.69 -18.23 -25.08
C GLY A 117 -7.41 -17.50 -25.49
N GLU A 118 -6.42 -18.19 -26.07
CA GLU A 118 -5.23 -17.56 -26.64
C GLU A 118 -5.61 -16.75 -27.89
N GLU A 119 -6.35 -17.37 -28.81
CA GLU A 119 -6.82 -16.73 -30.04
C GLU A 119 -7.72 -15.52 -29.76
N ASP A 120 -8.59 -15.62 -28.76
CA ASP A 120 -9.44 -14.52 -28.32
C ASP A 120 -8.65 -13.31 -27.83
N LEU A 121 -7.49 -13.53 -27.20
CA LEU A 121 -6.63 -12.44 -26.73
C LEU A 121 -5.77 -11.85 -27.85
N GLU A 122 -5.32 -12.66 -28.81
CA GLU A 122 -4.67 -12.15 -30.03
C GLU A 122 -5.63 -11.25 -30.82
N ASP A 123 -6.90 -11.65 -30.96
CA ASP A 123 -7.94 -10.82 -31.58
C ASP A 123 -8.21 -9.53 -30.78
N ALA A 124 -8.19 -9.60 -29.44
CA ALA A 124 -8.33 -8.41 -28.61
C ALA A 124 -7.18 -7.42 -28.83
N VAL A 125 -5.93 -7.91 -28.96
CA VAL A 125 -4.76 -7.06 -29.25
C VAL A 125 -4.94 -6.35 -30.60
N ARG A 126 -5.38 -7.06 -31.64
CA ARG A 126 -5.66 -6.46 -32.97
C ARG A 126 -6.78 -5.44 -32.89
N TRP A 127 -7.91 -5.79 -32.26
CA TRP A 127 -9.05 -4.89 -32.10
C TRP A 127 -8.65 -3.58 -31.39
N ILE A 128 -7.81 -3.67 -30.35
CA ILE A 128 -7.32 -2.50 -29.61
C ILE A 128 -6.39 -1.64 -30.48
N ALA A 129 -5.53 -2.26 -31.29
CA ALA A 129 -4.67 -1.55 -32.22
C ALA A 129 -5.47 -0.84 -33.32
N ASP A 130 -6.55 -1.46 -33.81
CA ASP A 130 -7.41 -0.91 -34.86
C ASP A 130 -8.35 0.19 -34.34
N ASN A 131 -8.70 0.17 -33.05
CA ASN A 131 -9.53 1.18 -32.39
C ASN A 131 -8.70 2.21 -31.60
N ALA A 132 -7.41 2.30 -31.86
CA ALA A 132 -6.50 3.09 -31.04
C ALA A 132 -6.87 4.58 -31.02
N GLU A 133 -7.23 5.16 -32.16
CA GLU A 133 -7.65 6.56 -32.28
C GLU A 133 -8.89 6.87 -31.42
N THR A 134 -9.92 6.03 -31.50
CA THR A 134 -11.19 6.16 -30.76
C THR A 134 -10.98 6.30 -29.25
N TYR A 135 -10.01 5.57 -28.70
CA TYR A 135 -9.75 5.52 -27.26
C TYR A 135 -8.48 6.28 -26.86
N GLY A 136 -7.86 7.04 -27.77
CA GLY A 136 -6.60 7.77 -27.59
C GLY A 136 -5.48 6.88 -27.06
N ILE A 137 -5.28 5.75 -27.71
CA ILE A 137 -4.22 4.78 -27.47
C ILE A 137 -3.08 5.04 -28.45
N ASN A 138 -1.84 4.98 -27.96
CA ASN A 138 -0.68 4.91 -28.83
C ASN A 138 -0.52 3.48 -29.35
N ARG A 139 -0.85 3.26 -30.64
CA ARG A 139 -0.81 1.94 -31.30
C ARG A 139 0.57 1.28 -31.26
N ASP A 140 1.65 2.07 -31.21
CA ASP A 140 3.02 1.55 -31.16
C ASP A 140 3.49 1.22 -29.74
N LYS A 141 2.64 1.42 -28.73
CA LYS A 141 2.96 1.24 -27.31
C LYS A 141 1.88 0.41 -26.60
N ILE A 142 1.64 -0.80 -27.11
CA ILE A 142 0.70 -1.76 -26.52
C ILE A 142 1.47 -2.78 -25.68
N ALA A 143 1.05 -2.95 -24.44
CA ALA A 143 1.54 -3.97 -23.52
C ALA A 143 0.43 -4.95 -23.15
N VAL A 144 0.81 -6.15 -22.71
CA VAL A 144 -0.10 -7.13 -22.12
C VAL A 144 0.35 -7.44 -20.71
N SER A 145 -0.59 -7.43 -19.77
CA SER A 145 -0.41 -7.84 -18.38
C SER A 145 -1.38 -8.96 -18.06
N GLY A 146 -1.02 -9.85 -17.15
CA GLY A 146 -1.99 -10.82 -16.64
C GLY A 146 -1.60 -11.41 -15.29
N CYS A 147 -2.61 -11.91 -14.56
CA CYS A 147 -2.41 -12.56 -13.26
C CYS A 147 -2.73 -14.06 -13.33
N SER A 148 -1.93 -14.92 -12.70
CA SER A 148 -2.18 -16.38 -12.66
C SER A 148 -2.35 -16.96 -14.07
N ALA A 149 -3.44 -17.70 -14.34
CA ALA A 149 -3.81 -18.16 -15.69
C ALA A 149 -3.77 -17.04 -16.76
N GLY A 150 -4.17 -15.82 -16.42
CA GLY A 150 -4.05 -14.68 -17.33
C GLY A 150 -2.60 -14.23 -17.53
N GLY A 151 -1.75 -14.39 -16.52
CA GLY A 151 -0.31 -14.15 -16.62
C GLY A 151 0.37 -15.18 -17.53
N GLN A 152 -0.05 -16.43 -17.46
CA GLN A 152 0.37 -17.47 -18.41
C GLN A 152 0.01 -17.08 -19.85
N LEU A 153 -1.24 -16.70 -20.09
CA LEU A 153 -1.72 -16.28 -21.42
C LEU A 153 -1.00 -15.01 -21.91
N ALA A 154 -0.79 -14.02 -21.04
CA ALA A 154 -0.03 -12.81 -21.35
C ALA A 154 1.41 -13.12 -21.76
N ALA A 155 2.08 -14.01 -21.02
CA ALA A 155 3.41 -14.50 -21.38
C ALA A 155 3.39 -15.23 -22.72
N LEU A 156 2.40 -16.10 -22.97
CA LEU A 156 2.29 -16.85 -24.20
C LEU A 156 2.15 -15.95 -25.43
N ILE A 157 1.15 -15.07 -25.46
CA ILE A 157 0.89 -14.21 -26.63
C ILE A 157 1.98 -13.17 -26.83
N GLY A 158 2.58 -12.64 -25.75
CA GLY A 158 3.66 -11.67 -25.84
C GLY A 158 5.02 -12.27 -26.17
N THR A 159 5.22 -13.57 -25.92
CA THR A 159 6.44 -14.29 -26.36
C THR A 159 6.33 -14.70 -27.82
N LYS A 160 5.17 -15.24 -28.24
CA LYS A 160 4.87 -15.51 -29.65
C LYS A 160 4.92 -14.24 -30.49
N ASN A 161 4.27 -13.19 -29.99
CA ASN A 161 4.17 -11.85 -30.57
C ASN A 161 3.95 -11.85 -32.10
N LYS A 162 3.01 -12.67 -32.58
CA LYS A 162 2.83 -12.97 -34.02
C LYS A 162 2.73 -11.71 -34.88
N ASP A 163 1.97 -10.72 -34.41
CA ASP A 163 1.72 -9.47 -35.12
C ASP A 163 2.71 -8.34 -34.75
N LYS A 164 3.65 -8.60 -33.83
CA LYS A 164 4.65 -7.63 -33.32
C LYS A 164 4.06 -6.36 -32.68
N LEU A 165 2.77 -6.42 -32.32
CA LEU A 165 2.04 -5.31 -31.69
C LEU A 165 2.40 -5.19 -30.19
N ILE A 166 2.75 -6.28 -29.52
CA ILE A 166 3.03 -6.29 -28.09
C ILE A 166 4.47 -5.84 -27.86
N LYS A 167 4.65 -4.76 -27.10
CA LYS A 167 5.95 -4.15 -26.78
C LYS A 167 6.47 -4.48 -25.39
N ALA A 168 5.60 -4.93 -24.50
CA ALA A 168 5.96 -5.29 -23.13
C ALA A 168 4.97 -6.31 -22.57
N VAL A 169 5.48 -7.23 -21.74
CA VAL A 169 4.69 -8.22 -21.02
C VAL A 169 4.87 -8.06 -19.53
N VAL A 170 3.78 -8.08 -18.78
CA VAL A 170 3.80 -8.15 -17.32
C VAL A 170 3.13 -9.45 -16.87
N ASN A 171 3.94 -10.35 -16.31
CA ASN A 171 3.50 -11.63 -15.78
C ASN A 171 3.40 -11.54 -14.25
N ILE A 172 2.17 -11.58 -13.73
CA ILE A 172 1.91 -11.55 -12.29
C ILE A 172 1.59 -12.97 -11.84
N ASP A 173 2.60 -13.65 -11.30
CA ASP A 173 2.50 -14.99 -10.72
C ASP A 173 1.80 -16.01 -11.64
N GLY A 174 2.19 -16.06 -12.92
CA GLY A 174 1.46 -16.84 -13.91
C GLY A 174 2.28 -17.68 -14.87
N ILE A 175 3.59 -17.50 -14.99
CA ILE A 175 4.36 -18.27 -15.97
C ILE A 175 4.40 -19.75 -15.59
N SER A 176 4.11 -20.60 -16.58
CA SER A 176 4.15 -22.06 -16.47
C SER A 176 4.78 -22.64 -17.73
N SER A 177 5.83 -23.45 -17.56
CA SER A 177 6.21 -24.46 -18.53
C SER A 177 5.36 -25.70 -18.25
N PHE A 178 4.47 -26.10 -19.15
CA PHE A 178 3.65 -27.29 -18.93
C PHE A 178 4.41 -28.58 -19.23
N ILE A 179 5.52 -28.49 -19.95
CA ILE A 179 6.32 -29.64 -20.39
C ILE A 179 7.33 -30.10 -19.33
N ASP A 180 7.32 -29.52 -18.13
CA ASP A 180 8.14 -30.04 -17.04
C ASP A 180 7.59 -31.36 -16.51
N LYS A 181 8.50 -32.22 -16.08
CA LYS A 181 8.17 -33.57 -15.60
C LYS A 181 7.18 -33.57 -14.44
N ALA A 182 7.29 -32.64 -13.49
CA ALA A 182 6.42 -32.62 -12.32
C ALA A 182 4.97 -32.26 -12.69
N THR A 183 4.76 -31.35 -13.64
CA THR A 183 3.43 -31.03 -14.16
C THR A 183 2.82 -32.20 -14.94
N ILE A 184 3.61 -32.85 -15.80
CA ILE A 184 3.17 -34.02 -16.57
C ILE A 184 2.79 -35.18 -15.63
N ASP A 185 3.67 -35.54 -14.71
CA ASP A 185 3.48 -36.67 -13.78
C ASP A 185 2.26 -36.43 -12.88
N ARG A 186 2.03 -35.19 -12.42
CA ARG A 186 0.85 -34.83 -11.62
C ARG A 186 -0.47 -35.05 -12.36
N ALA A 187 -0.53 -34.65 -13.63
CA ALA A 187 -1.74 -34.86 -14.44
C ALA A 187 -1.95 -36.34 -14.78
N GLN A 188 -0.88 -37.07 -15.10
CA GLN A 188 -0.98 -38.49 -15.40
C GLN A 188 -1.37 -39.32 -14.16
N LYS A 189 -0.82 -38.99 -12.99
CA LYS A 189 -1.21 -39.62 -11.72
C LYS A 189 -2.69 -39.41 -11.44
N ALA A 190 -3.19 -38.17 -11.53
CA ALA A 190 -4.61 -37.89 -11.29
C ALA A 190 -5.52 -38.69 -12.24
N ARG A 191 -5.11 -38.85 -13.50
CA ARG A 191 -5.82 -39.68 -14.48
C ARG A 191 -5.83 -41.16 -14.10
N ASN A 192 -4.70 -41.71 -13.68
CA ASN A 192 -4.57 -43.12 -13.30
C ASN A 192 -5.37 -43.45 -12.04
N ASP A 193 -5.39 -42.53 -11.08
CA ASP A 193 -6.03 -42.72 -9.77
C ASP A 193 -7.55 -42.44 -9.82
N GLY A 194 -8.08 -41.94 -10.95
CA GLY A 194 -9.47 -41.51 -11.05
C GLY A 194 -9.79 -40.23 -10.26
N ASP A 195 -8.75 -39.46 -9.91
CA ASP A 195 -8.86 -38.20 -9.18
C ASP A 195 -9.42 -37.07 -10.07
N LYS A 196 -9.81 -35.96 -9.42
CA LYS A 196 -10.13 -34.72 -10.15
C LYS A 196 -8.91 -34.24 -10.94
N MET A 197 -9.05 -34.19 -12.26
CA MET A 197 -8.00 -33.69 -13.15
C MET A 197 -7.57 -32.26 -12.77
N PRO A 198 -6.26 -31.97 -12.81
CA PRO A 198 -5.77 -30.61 -12.71
C PRO A 198 -6.38 -29.65 -13.73
N VAL A 199 -6.57 -28.39 -13.33
CA VAL A 199 -7.27 -27.40 -14.16
C VAL A 199 -6.51 -27.04 -15.44
N ASP A 200 -5.18 -27.04 -15.39
CA ASP A 200 -4.29 -26.91 -16.55
C ASP A 200 -4.45 -28.08 -17.52
N ALA A 201 -4.47 -29.32 -17.04
CA ALA A 201 -4.70 -30.49 -17.89
C ALA A 201 -6.11 -30.51 -18.50
N LEU A 202 -7.13 -30.07 -17.76
CA LEU A 202 -8.48 -29.89 -18.29
C LEU A 202 -8.51 -28.84 -19.40
N TRP A 203 -7.88 -27.69 -19.19
CA TRP A 203 -7.79 -26.62 -20.18
C TRP A 203 -7.05 -27.05 -21.44
N LEU A 204 -6.00 -27.85 -21.31
CA LEU A 204 -5.24 -28.43 -22.43
C LEU A 204 -5.97 -29.61 -23.11
N GLY A 205 -7.12 -30.03 -22.58
CA GLY A 205 -7.98 -31.06 -23.15
C GLY A 205 -7.52 -32.50 -22.91
N GLY A 206 -6.66 -32.74 -21.92
CA GLY A 206 -6.20 -34.07 -21.55
C GLY A 206 -4.82 -34.08 -20.88
N THR A 207 -4.34 -35.29 -20.53
CA THR A 207 -2.95 -35.47 -20.07
C THR A 207 -1.95 -35.22 -21.21
N PHE A 208 -0.67 -35.09 -20.88
CA PHE A 208 0.38 -34.98 -21.89
C PHE A 208 0.40 -36.17 -22.86
N ALA A 209 0.09 -37.38 -22.37
CA ALA A 209 0.01 -38.58 -23.22
C ALA A 209 -1.13 -38.50 -24.26
N GLU A 210 -2.22 -37.80 -23.94
CA GLU A 210 -3.41 -37.66 -24.79
C GLU A 210 -3.31 -36.46 -25.75
N ARG A 211 -2.66 -35.38 -25.31
CA ARG A 211 -2.60 -34.08 -26.01
C ARG A 211 -1.19 -33.45 -25.97
N PRO A 212 -0.13 -34.13 -26.40
CA PRO A 212 1.25 -33.65 -26.22
C PRO A 212 1.51 -32.30 -26.89
N GLU A 213 0.91 -32.05 -28.06
CA GLU A 213 1.10 -30.79 -28.79
C GLU A 213 0.49 -29.59 -28.05
N ASN A 214 -0.69 -29.72 -27.46
CA ASN A 214 -1.31 -28.64 -26.68
C ASN A 214 -0.40 -28.21 -25.53
N TRP A 215 0.18 -29.17 -24.81
CA TRP A 215 1.09 -28.91 -23.69
C TRP A 215 2.36 -28.17 -24.14
N LYS A 216 2.93 -28.54 -25.29
CA LYS A 216 4.11 -27.86 -25.87
C LYS A 216 3.78 -26.44 -26.33
N VAL A 217 2.74 -26.27 -27.13
CA VAL A 217 2.43 -24.98 -27.77
C VAL A 217 1.79 -23.96 -26.81
N ALA A 218 1.25 -24.41 -25.67
CA ALA A 218 0.81 -23.54 -24.58
C ALA A 218 1.96 -23.09 -23.65
N SER A 219 3.13 -23.71 -23.72
CA SER A 219 4.28 -23.34 -22.88
C SER A 219 5.03 -22.16 -23.52
N ALA A 220 5.02 -20.98 -22.91
CA ALA A 220 5.63 -19.77 -23.50
C ALA A 220 7.12 -19.95 -23.85
N VAL A 221 7.86 -20.72 -23.05
CA VAL A 221 9.28 -21.05 -23.28
C VAL A 221 9.56 -21.69 -24.65
N THR A 222 8.58 -22.36 -25.27
CA THR A 222 8.79 -22.99 -26.59
C THR A 222 8.78 -21.98 -27.75
N TRP A 223 8.40 -20.73 -27.49
CA TRP A 223 8.20 -19.70 -28.51
C TRP A 223 9.21 -18.55 -28.45
N VAL A 224 10.17 -18.57 -27.53
CA VAL A 224 11.12 -17.46 -27.37
C VAL A 224 11.94 -17.26 -28.64
N ASN A 225 11.85 -16.07 -29.23
CA ASN A 225 12.53 -15.69 -30.46
C ASN A 225 12.78 -14.17 -30.50
N GLN A 226 13.43 -13.67 -31.56
CA GLN A 226 13.81 -12.26 -31.69
C GLN A 226 12.62 -11.27 -31.70
N ASN A 227 11.40 -11.75 -31.94
CA ASN A 227 10.19 -10.90 -31.88
C ASN A 227 9.53 -10.92 -30.49
N SER A 228 10.01 -11.73 -29.54
CA SER A 228 9.45 -11.78 -28.18
C SER A 228 9.58 -10.43 -27.48
N ALA A 229 8.55 -10.03 -26.73
CA ALA A 229 8.55 -8.77 -26.00
C ALA A 229 9.36 -8.86 -24.69
N PRO A 230 9.96 -7.75 -24.22
CA PRO A 230 10.48 -7.63 -22.86
C PRO A 230 9.47 -8.05 -21.79
N VAL A 231 9.93 -8.67 -20.69
CA VAL A 231 9.05 -9.25 -19.67
C VAL A 231 9.39 -8.81 -18.25
N CYS A 232 8.39 -8.34 -17.50
CA CYS A 232 8.46 -8.14 -16.06
C CYS A 232 7.72 -9.27 -15.35
N PHE A 233 8.41 -9.97 -14.45
CA PHE A 233 7.84 -11.00 -13.59
C PHE A 233 7.61 -10.43 -12.19
N ILE A 234 6.37 -10.54 -11.67
CA ILE A 234 6.03 -10.16 -10.30
C ILE A 234 5.48 -11.42 -9.61
N ASN A 235 6.23 -11.94 -8.65
CA ASN A 235 5.97 -13.27 -8.09
C ASN A 235 5.60 -13.24 -6.60
N SER A 236 4.72 -14.17 -6.23
CA SER A 236 4.48 -14.52 -4.84
C SER A 236 5.64 -15.33 -4.28
N SER A 237 5.57 -15.70 -3.00
CA SER A 237 6.57 -16.57 -2.38
C SER A 237 6.33 -18.07 -2.68
N ILE A 238 5.47 -18.42 -3.65
CA ILE A 238 5.02 -19.78 -3.92
C ILE A 238 5.65 -20.31 -5.23
N PRO A 239 6.62 -21.24 -5.17
CA PRO A 239 7.42 -21.68 -6.32
C PRO A 239 6.67 -22.13 -7.57
N ARG A 240 5.54 -22.81 -7.39
CA ARG A 240 4.79 -23.42 -8.50
C ARG A 240 4.21 -22.42 -9.51
N PHE A 241 4.06 -21.14 -9.13
CA PHE A 241 3.45 -20.11 -9.98
C PHE A 241 4.48 -19.33 -10.83
N HIS A 242 5.74 -19.73 -10.76
CA HIS A 242 6.80 -19.18 -11.59
C HIS A 242 7.68 -20.30 -12.18
N ASN A 243 7.06 -21.46 -12.43
CA ASN A 243 7.71 -22.58 -13.09
C ASN A 243 8.01 -22.23 -14.57
N GLY A 244 9.23 -22.49 -15.02
CA GLY A 244 9.70 -22.08 -16.36
C GLY A 244 10.12 -20.61 -16.46
N ARG A 245 9.96 -19.78 -15.41
CA ARG A 245 10.40 -18.37 -15.43
C ARG A 245 11.89 -18.24 -15.73
N ASP A 246 12.72 -18.95 -14.98
CA ASP A 246 14.17 -18.79 -15.07
C ASP A 246 14.73 -19.32 -16.40
N GLU A 247 14.08 -20.34 -16.96
CA GLU A 247 14.35 -20.80 -18.33
C GLU A 247 13.96 -19.73 -19.36
N HIS A 248 12.77 -19.15 -19.24
CA HIS A 248 12.30 -18.07 -20.10
C HIS A 248 13.26 -16.88 -20.07
N ILE A 249 13.69 -16.45 -18.87
CA ILE A 249 14.66 -15.36 -18.69
C ILE A 249 15.98 -15.70 -19.39
N ARG A 250 16.55 -16.89 -19.17
CA ARG A 250 17.79 -17.30 -19.85
C ARG A 250 17.67 -17.25 -21.37
N MET A 251 16.53 -17.66 -21.92
CA MET A 251 16.29 -17.61 -23.37
C MET A 251 16.17 -16.16 -23.86
N LEU A 252 15.46 -15.29 -23.16
CA LEU A 252 15.37 -13.86 -23.50
C LEU A 252 16.74 -13.17 -23.43
N ASP A 253 17.51 -13.45 -22.39
CA ASP A 253 18.86 -12.92 -22.20
C ASP A 253 19.79 -13.33 -23.35
N SER A 254 19.67 -14.58 -23.84
CA SER A 254 20.45 -15.05 -24.99
C SER A 254 20.19 -14.28 -26.29
N LEU A 255 19.04 -13.60 -26.36
CA LEU A 255 18.62 -12.75 -27.48
C LEU A 255 18.80 -11.25 -27.20
N GLY A 256 19.30 -10.87 -26.02
CA GLY A 256 19.40 -9.47 -25.59
C GLY A 256 18.05 -8.81 -25.30
N ILE A 257 17.00 -9.60 -25.05
CA ILE A 257 15.66 -9.09 -24.76
C ILE A 257 15.52 -8.84 -23.24
N TYR A 258 15.20 -7.61 -22.87
CA TYR A 258 15.16 -7.20 -21.46
C TYR A 258 14.13 -7.98 -20.64
N SER A 259 14.53 -8.41 -19.44
CA SER A 259 13.60 -8.94 -18.44
C SER A 259 13.94 -8.47 -17.02
N GLU A 260 12.95 -8.43 -16.14
CA GLU A 260 13.15 -8.13 -14.72
C GLU A 260 12.23 -8.96 -13.81
N VAL A 261 12.65 -9.13 -12.56
CA VAL A 261 11.92 -9.93 -11.56
C VAL A 261 11.76 -9.13 -10.27
N HIS A 262 10.52 -9.09 -9.79
CA HIS A 262 10.15 -8.62 -8.46
C HIS A 262 9.48 -9.76 -7.71
N ALA A 263 9.86 -9.97 -6.46
CA ALA A 263 9.27 -11.01 -5.63
C ALA A 263 8.87 -10.43 -4.28
N PHE A 264 7.77 -10.94 -3.75
CA PHE A 264 7.33 -10.63 -2.39
C PHE A 264 7.60 -11.82 -1.47
N ASP A 265 8.26 -11.56 -0.35
CA ASP A 265 8.41 -12.54 0.72
C ASP A 265 7.07 -12.75 1.43
N ASP A 266 6.82 -14.00 1.88
CA ASP A 266 5.61 -14.41 2.63
C ASP A 266 4.32 -13.83 2.04
N CYS A 267 4.07 -14.18 0.76
CA CYS A 267 3.05 -13.56 -0.07
C CYS A 267 2.15 -14.63 -0.69
N PRO A 268 0.81 -14.53 -0.57
CA PRO A 268 -0.10 -15.48 -1.17
C PRO A 268 -0.11 -15.34 -2.69
N HIS A 269 -0.58 -16.36 -3.39
CA HIS A 269 -0.75 -16.30 -4.85
C HIS A 269 -1.56 -15.07 -5.28
N SER A 270 -2.75 -14.86 -4.73
CA SER A 270 -3.68 -13.79 -5.15
C SER A 270 -3.33 -12.38 -4.63
N PHE A 271 -2.06 -12.08 -4.38
CA PHE A 271 -1.59 -10.86 -3.72
C PHE A 271 -2.00 -9.56 -4.41
N TRP A 272 -2.12 -9.57 -5.74
CA TRP A 272 -2.49 -8.41 -6.54
C TRP A 272 -3.91 -7.89 -6.26
N HIS A 273 -4.74 -8.65 -5.55
CA HIS A 273 -6.06 -8.22 -5.10
C HIS A 273 -6.04 -7.52 -3.73
N PHE A 274 -4.91 -7.52 -3.02
CA PHE A 274 -4.86 -7.12 -1.62
C PHE A 274 -3.76 -6.11 -1.34
N HIS A 275 -4.10 -5.09 -0.56
CA HIS A 275 -3.11 -4.31 0.14
C HIS A 275 -2.35 -5.21 1.13
N PRO A 276 -1.02 -5.02 1.24
CA PRO A 276 -0.24 -3.95 0.60
C PRO A 276 0.28 -4.28 -0.81
N TRP A 277 0.38 -5.56 -1.15
CA TRP A 277 1.10 -6.02 -2.35
C TRP A 277 0.57 -5.42 -3.65
N GLN A 278 -0.73 -5.15 -3.72
CA GLN A 278 -1.35 -4.49 -4.89
C GLN A 278 -0.71 -3.14 -5.23
N LEU A 279 -0.33 -2.32 -4.25
CA LEU A 279 0.29 -1.01 -4.50
C LEU A 279 1.70 -1.16 -5.08
N SER A 280 2.53 -2.03 -4.47
CA SER A 280 3.86 -2.34 -4.99
C SER A 280 3.79 -2.98 -6.37
N THR A 281 2.81 -3.85 -6.61
CA THR A 281 2.56 -4.48 -7.92
C THR A 281 2.26 -3.41 -8.98
N VAL A 282 1.32 -2.50 -8.72
CA VAL A 282 0.99 -1.39 -9.62
C VAL A 282 2.24 -0.52 -9.89
N GLN A 283 3.07 -0.28 -8.87
CA GLN A 283 4.29 0.50 -9.04
C GLN A 283 5.33 -0.22 -9.90
N TYR A 284 5.58 -1.50 -9.68
CA TYR A 284 6.48 -2.31 -10.51
C TYR A 284 6.00 -2.36 -11.96
N VAL A 285 4.71 -2.60 -12.18
CA VAL A 285 4.10 -2.55 -13.53
C VAL A 285 4.36 -1.19 -14.19
N ALA A 286 4.00 -0.10 -13.52
CA ALA A 286 4.15 1.24 -14.10
C ALA A 286 5.60 1.59 -14.41
N ASN A 287 6.55 1.22 -13.54
CA ASN A 287 7.97 1.48 -13.73
C ASN A 287 8.53 0.73 -14.93
N PHE A 288 8.22 -0.57 -15.01
CA PHE A 288 8.61 -1.40 -16.15
C PHE A 288 8.04 -0.85 -17.46
N LEU A 289 6.74 -0.56 -17.49
CA LEU A 289 6.09 -0.04 -18.69
C LEU A 289 6.64 1.34 -19.07
N ASN A 290 6.96 2.21 -18.09
CA ASN A 290 7.56 3.50 -18.39
C ASN A 290 8.95 3.36 -19.02
N ARG A 291 9.76 2.43 -18.51
CA ARG A 291 11.06 2.11 -19.09
C ARG A 291 10.93 1.63 -20.53
N ILE A 292 10.04 0.68 -20.79
CA ILE A 292 9.94 0.05 -22.11
C ILE A 292 9.20 0.92 -23.13
N LEU A 293 8.10 1.57 -22.74
CA LEU A 293 7.19 2.25 -23.67
C LEU A 293 7.53 3.72 -23.86
N TYR A 294 8.14 4.39 -22.88
CA TYR A 294 8.53 5.79 -23.03
C TYR A 294 10.03 5.99 -23.21
N ASN A 295 10.85 4.95 -23.01
CA ASN A 295 12.30 5.07 -22.91
C ASN A 295 12.72 6.18 -21.93
N THR A 296 11.87 6.46 -20.94
CA THR A 296 12.09 7.51 -19.95
C THR A 296 13.03 6.92 -18.90
N PRO A 297 14.27 7.45 -18.76
CA PRO A 297 15.04 7.17 -17.57
C PRO A 297 14.20 7.66 -16.40
N ILE A 298 13.92 6.79 -15.43
CA ILE A 298 13.23 7.21 -14.20
C ILE A 298 14.25 8.03 -13.40
N ALA A 299 14.50 9.26 -13.83
CA ALA A 299 15.51 10.12 -13.26
C ALA A 299 15.02 10.58 -11.90
N VAL A 300 15.50 9.91 -10.85
CA VAL A 300 15.44 10.49 -9.51
C VAL A 300 16.54 11.55 -9.46
N ASN A 301 16.21 12.77 -9.05
CA ASN A 301 17.22 13.81 -8.94
C ASN A 301 18.13 13.53 -7.73
N HIS A 302 19.21 12.79 -7.97
CA HIS A 302 20.24 12.48 -6.96
C HIS A 302 20.94 13.73 -6.40
N SER A 303 20.82 14.91 -7.02
CA SER A 303 21.49 16.12 -6.54
C SER A 303 20.75 16.82 -5.38
N LYS A 304 19.54 16.37 -5.03
CA LYS A 304 18.69 17.00 -4.00
C LYS A 304 18.72 16.29 -2.64
N TYR A 305 19.03 15.00 -2.62
CA TYR A 305 18.94 14.16 -1.43
C TYR A 305 20.25 13.41 -1.21
N ASP A 306 20.60 13.13 0.06
CA ASP A 306 21.84 12.42 0.36
C ASP A 306 21.75 10.93 -0.02
N LEU A 307 20.57 10.32 0.19
CA LEU A 307 20.28 8.92 -0.18
C LEU A 307 18.86 8.79 -0.75
N ILE A 308 18.68 7.85 -1.67
CA ILE A 308 17.39 7.50 -2.26
C ILE A 308 17.07 6.02 -2.00
N VAL A 309 15.83 5.77 -1.57
CA VAL A 309 15.27 4.42 -1.39
C VAL A 309 14.20 4.16 -2.45
N ALA A 310 14.34 3.07 -3.19
CA ALA A 310 13.36 2.63 -4.18
C ALA A 310 13.32 1.10 -4.32
N GLN A 311 12.15 0.49 -4.10
CA GLN A 311 12.00 -0.98 -4.17
C GLN A 311 12.29 -1.54 -5.58
N ASP A 312 12.10 -0.72 -6.62
CA ASP A 312 12.33 -1.06 -8.03
C ASP A 312 13.82 -1.05 -8.44
N GLY A 313 14.74 -0.72 -7.52
CA GLY A 313 16.17 -0.64 -7.78
C GLY A 313 16.65 0.64 -8.47
N THR A 314 15.80 1.65 -8.63
CA THR A 314 16.17 2.96 -9.19
C THR A 314 16.84 3.90 -8.17
N GLY A 315 16.97 3.48 -6.91
CA GLY A 315 17.60 4.23 -5.82
C GLY A 315 18.87 3.57 -5.32
N ASP A 316 19.56 4.23 -4.39
CA ASP A 316 20.79 3.73 -3.74
C ASP A 316 20.51 2.49 -2.88
N PHE A 317 19.31 2.40 -2.30
CA PHE A 317 18.86 1.27 -1.49
C PHE A 317 17.46 0.81 -1.90
N ARG A 318 17.18 -0.49 -1.73
CA ARG A 318 15.82 -1.05 -1.91
C ARG A 318 14.96 -1.03 -0.63
N THR A 319 15.59 -0.84 0.52
CA THR A 319 14.92 -0.88 1.83
C THR A 319 15.33 0.31 2.68
N VAL A 320 14.42 0.78 3.52
CA VAL A 320 14.60 2.02 4.30
C VAL A 320 15.59 1.79 5.44
N GLN A 321 15.56 0.63 6.10
CA GLN A 321 16.50 0.36 7.19
C GLN A 321 17.96 0.32 6.70
N LYS A 322 18.21 -0.21 5.50
CA LYS A 322 19.56 -0.21 4.92
C LYS A 322 20.07 1.20 4.66
N ALA A 323 19.23 2.10 4.14
CA ALA A 323 19.59 3.50 3.96
C ALA A 323 19.87 4.20 5.29
N ILE A 324 19.05 3.97 6.32
CA ILE A 324 19.29 4.49 7.68
C ILE A 324 20.63 4.00 8.23
N ASN A 325 20.93 2.71 8.06
CA ASN A 325 22.17 2.10 8.54
C ASN A 325 23.41 2.67 7.84
N ALA A 326 23.29 3.06 6.56
CA ALA A 326 24.38 3.64 5.78
C ALA A 326 24.76 5.07 6.20
N VAL A 327 23.88 5.78 6.91
CA VAL A 327 24.21 7.11 7.47
C VAL A 327 25.26 6.96 8.57
N PRO A 328 26.40 7.66 8.54
CA PRO A 328 27.39 7.59 9.61
C PRO A 328 26.82 8.00 10.98
N ASP A 329 27.19 7.27 12.03
CA ASP A 329 26.83 7.64 13.40
C ASP A 329 27.49 8.97 13.82
N PHE A 330 26.76 9.75 14.62
CA PHE A 330 27.19 11.05 15.18
C PHE A 330 27.57 12.11 14.13
N ARG A 331 27.11 11.93 12.89
CA ARG A 331 27.33 12.88 11.79
C ARG A 331 26.79 14.26 12.21
N LYS A 332 27.61 15.29 12.03
CA LYS A 332 27.27 16.67 12.42
C LYS A 332 26.38 17.41 11.42
N ARG A 333 26.37 16.95 10.17
CA ARG A 333 25.55 17.49 9.09
C ARG A 333 24.22 16.75 9.02
N LYS A 334 23.16 17.48 8.66
CA LYS A 334 21.83 16.93 8.35
C LYS A 334 21.94 15.89 7.23
N THR A 335 21.22 14.78 7.35
CA THR A 335 21.10 13.78 6.28
C THR A 335 19.65 13.66 5.84
N SER A 336 19.42 13.65 4.53
CA SER A 336 18.12 13.50 3.89
C SER A 336 18.04 12.18 3.14
N ILE A 337 17.02 11.39 3.44
CA ILE A 337 16.72 10.14 2.73
C ILE A 337 15.37 10.32 2.03
N PHE A 338 15.39 10.31 0.71
CA PHE A 338 14.17 10.32 -0.11
C PHE A 338 13.69 8.89 -0.33
N ILE A 339 12.40 8.65 -0.11
CA ILE A 339 11.79 7.33 -0.17
C ILE A 339 10.71 7.37 -1.24
N ARG A 340 10.89 6.58 -2.30
CA ARG A 340 9.92 6.50 -3.38
C ARG A 340 8.64 5.82 -2.95
N ASN A 341 7.58 6.06 -3.72
CA ASN A 341 6.31 5.36 -3.58
C ASN A 341 6.50 3.84 -3.50
N GLY A 342 5.90 3.23 -2.50
CA GLY A 342 6.09 1.82 -2.18
C GLY A 342 5.59 1.50 -0.78
N PHE A 343 5.35 0.21 -0.55
CA PHE A 343 5.04 -0.32 0.77
C PHE A 343 6.26 -1.02 1.34
N TYR A 344 6.85 -0.41 2.36
CA TYR A 344 8.08 -0.86 3.02
C TYR A 344 7.70 -1.58 4.30
N ARG A 345 7.58 -2.93 4.21
CA ARG A 345 7.26 -3.78 5.35
C ARG A 345 8.50 -4.08 6.18
N GLU A 346 8.95 -3.10 6.95
CA GLU A 346 10.18 -3.18 7.73
C GLU A 346 9.92 -2.74 9.17
N LYS A 347 10.51 -3.46 10.14
CA LYS A 347 10.62 -2.92 11.50
C LYS A 347 11.75 -1.91 11.49
N LEU A 348 11.42 -0.63 11.60
CA LEU A 348 12.40 0.45 11.46
C LEU A 348 12.90 0.94 12.81
N ILE A 349 14.21 1.06 12.95
CA ILE A 349 14.87 1.64 14.11
C ILE A 349 15.75 2.78 13.60
N ILE A 350 15.44 4.00 14.04
CA ILE A 350 16.22 5.19 13.80
C ILE A 350 16.93 5.53 15.12
N PRO A 351 18.18 5.10 15.31
CA PRO A 351 18.84 5.20 16.61
C PRO A 351 19.22 6.64 16.94
N GLU A 352 19.45 6.90 18.23
CA GLU A 352 19.85 8.22 18.76
C GLU A 352 21.16 8.73 18.14
N THR A 353 22.01 7.81 17.65
CA THR A 353 23.27 8.12 16.98
C THR A 353 23.09 8.80 15.61
N LYS A 354 21.90 8.75 14.99
CA LYS A 354 21.61 9.38 13.69
C LYS A 354 21.02 10.79 13.87
N ASP A 355 21.66 11.69 14.60
CA ASP A 355 21.17 13.07 14.83
C ASP A 355 20.81 13.78 13.51
N SER A 356 19.72 14.52 13.51
CA SER A 356 19.30 15.39 12.40
C SER A 356 19.03 14.62 11.09
N LEU A 357 18.46 13.41 11.20
CA LEU A 357 18.00 12.63 10.06
C LEU A 357 16.63 13.11 9.56
N THR A 358 16.45 13.21 8.25
CA THR A 358 15.18 13.54 7.60
C THR A 358 14.76 12.45 6.63
N LEU A 359 13.56 11.89 6.82
CA LEU A 359 12.92 10.98 5.86
C LEU A 359 11.87 11.74 5.06
N ILE A 360 11.92 11.64 3.73
CA ILE A 360 11.04 12.38 2.82
C ILE A 360 10.39 11.38 1.88
N GLY A 361 9.08 11.14 2.02
CA GLY A 361 8.34 10.33 1.07
C GLY A 361 8.01 11.07 -0.21
N GLU A 362 7.83 10.32 -1.30
CA GLU A 362 7.40 10.84 -2.60
C GLU A 362 5.93 11.31 -2.57
N ASP A 363 5.09 10.62 -1.80
CA ASP A 363 3.67 10.92 -1.61
C ASP A 363 3.20 10.30 -0.29
N ARG A 364 2.52 11.10 0.54
CA ARG A 364 2.10 10.68 1.88
C ARG A 364 1.24 9.42 1.88
N ASN A 365 0.40 9.22 0.86
CA ASN A 365 -0.56 8.11 0.79
C ASN A 365 0.01 6.87 0.08
N LYS A 366 1.20 6.98 -0.53
CA LYS A 366 1.80 5.92 -1.35
C LYS A 366 3.18 5.48 -0.88
N THR A 367 3.86 6.30 -0.06
CA THR A 367 5.10 5.93 0.63
C THR A 367 4.77 5.48 2.04
N ILE A 368 4.63 4.17 2.25
CA ILE A 368 4.08 3.59 3.48
C ILE A 368 5.16 2.77 4.18
N LEU A 369 5.53 3.18 5.40
CA LEU A 369 6.44 2.46 6.29
C LEU A 369 5.60 1.69 7.30
N SER A 370 5.60 0.37 7.23
CA SER A 370 4.62 -0.46 7.95
C SER A 370 5.22 -1.71 8.55
N TYR A 371 4.64 -2.13 9.67
CA TYR A 371 4.84 -3.44 10.27
C TYR A 371 3.54 -3.86 10.97
N ASN A 372 3.50 -5.02 11.61
CA ASN A 372 2.25 -5.57 12.17
C ASN A 372 2.45 -6.33 13.49
N ASN A 373 3.36 -5.86 14.34
CA ASN A 373 3.44 -6.39 15.70
C ASN A 373 2.33 -5.80 16.57
N PHE A 374 1.90 -6.58 17.56
CA PHE A 374 0.94 -6.19 18.59
C PHE A 374 1.46 -6.64 19.96
N ALA A 375 1.00 -6.02 21.04
CA ALA A 375 1.60 -6.18 22.36
C ALA A 375 1.60 -7.62 22.87
N SER A 376 0.47 -8.34 22.69
CA SER A 376 0.34 -9.73 23.14
C SER A 376 1.01 -10.75 22.22
N LYS A 377 1.64 -10.32 21.13
CA LYS A 377 2.37 -11.21 20.22
C LYS A 377 3.53 -11.86 20.98
N PRO A 378 3.67 -13.19 20.95
CA PRO A 378 4.83 -13.87 21.53
C PRO A 378 6.11 -13.40 20.87
N SER A 379 7.13 -13.16 21.68
CA SER A 379 8.51 -12.98 21.27
C SER A 379 9.12 -14.34 20.92
N GLY A 380 10.29 -14.34 20.26
CA GLY A 380 11.08 -15.55 20.01
C GLY A 380 11.60 -16.25 21.29
N PHE A 381 11.43 -15.63 22.46
CA PHE A 381 11.86 -16.12 23.76
C PHE A 381 10.69 -16.54 24.68
N GLY A 382 9.44 -16.50 24.18
CA GLY A 382 8.26 -17.00 24.90
C GLY A 382 7.52 -15.97 25.77
N ASP A 383 8.08 -14.78 25.98
CA ASP A 383 7.39 -13.62 26.58
C ASP A 383 6.59 -12.82 25.52
N GLN A 384 5.83 -11.80 25.94
CA GLN A 384 5.08 -10.93 25.03
C GLN A 384 5.91 -9.70 24.62
N LEU A 385 5.74 -9.20 23.40
CA LEU A 385 6.45 -8.00 22.92
C LEU A 385 6.13 -6.74 23.75
N GLY A 386 4.91 -6.65 24.29
CA GLY A 386 4.40 -5.47 24.98
C GLY A 386 4.13 -4.28 24.05
N THR A 387 3.47 -3.24 24.56
CA THR A 387 3.07 -2.05 23.77
C THR A 387 4.27 -1.42 23.06
N SER A 388 5.35 -1.12 23.78
CA SER A 388 6.53 -0.50 23.17
C SER A 388 7.21 -1.43 22.15
N GLY A 389 7.24 -2.75 22.39
CA GLY A 389 7.82 -3.73 21.47
C GLY A 389 6.99 -3.96 20.20
N SER A 390 5.72 -3.54 20.22
CA SER A 390 4.81 -3.64 19.08
C SER A 390 5.07 -2.61 17.97
N ALA A 391 5.86 -1.56 18.24
CA ALA A 391 6.03 -0.46 17.29
C ALA A 391 6.56 -0.90 15.93
N SER A 392 5.97 -0.36 14.85
CA SER A 392 6.51 -0.49 13.49
C SER A 392 7.77 0.33 13.30
N VAL A 393 7.79 1.57 13.83
CA VAL A 393 8.90 2.51 13.69
C VAL A 393 9.32 3.06 15.06
N TYR A 394 10.61 2.92 15.39
CA TYR A 394 11.24 3.48 16.59
C TYR A 394 12.06 4.70 16.21
N ILE A 395 11.67 5.87 16.70
CA ILE A 395 12.28 7.16 16.36
C ILE A 395 13.03 7.68 17.60
N CYS A 396 14.33 7.41 17.67
CA CYS A 396 15.20 7.84 18.78
C CYS A 396 16.17 8.97 18.39
N SER A 397 16.36 9.23 17.10
CA SER A 397 17.21 10.31 16.58
C SER A 397 16.75 11.70 17.05
N PRO A 398 17.60 12.51 17.70
CA PRO A 398 17.30 13.91 18.00
C PRO A 398 17.16 14.75 16.72
N ASN A 399 16.36 15.83 16.78
CA ASN A 399 16.12 16.73 15.63
C ASN A 399 15.58 16.00 14.37
N PHE A 400 14.92 14.86 14.57
CA PHE A 400 14.40 14.05 13.48
C PHE A 400 13.28 14.77 12.75
N THR A 401 13.21 14.60 11.42
CA THR A 401 12.09 15.08 10.61
C THR A 401 11.55 13.97 9.71
N ALA A 402 10.24 13.83 9.61
CA ALA A 402 9.60 13.04 8.55
C ALA A 402 8.62 13.91 7.76
N GLU A 403 8.61 13.76 6.45
CA GLU A 403 7.76 14.52 5.54
C GLU A 403 7.11 13.62 4.49
N ASN A 404 5.85 13.88 4.14
CA ASN A 404 5.14 13.27 3.01
C ASN A 404 5.16 11.73 2.97
N LEU A 405 5.00 11.07 4.13
CA LEU A 405 4.98 9.59 4.21
C LEU A 405 3.94 9.09 5.22
N THR A 406 3.62 7.81 5.16
CA THR A 406 2.76 7.13 6.13
C THR A 406 3.60 6.24 7.07
N LEU A 407 3.30 6.31 8.37
CA LEU A 407 3.76 5.38 9.40
C LEU A 407 2.56 4.52 9.84
N GLU A 408 2.61 3.21 9.61
CA GLU A 408 1.47 2.31 9.83
C GLU A 408 1.81 1.17 10.80
N ASN A 409 0.86 0.79 11.66
CA ASN A 409 0.80 -0.57 12.20
C ASN A 409 -0.42 -1.30 11.66
N ALA A 410 -0.17 -2.35 10.86
CA ALA A 410 -1.19 -3.11 10.15
C ALA A 410 -1.70 -4.32 10.96
N ALA A 411 -1.45 -4.41 12.27
CA ALA A 411 -1.92 -5.53 13.10
C ALA A 411 -3.45 -5.65 13.19
N GLY A 412 -4.19 -4.56 12.91
CA GLY A 412 -5.65 -4.51 13.06
C GLY A 412 -6.09 -4.24 14.51
N PRO A 413 -7.39 -4.35 14.81
CA PRO A 413 -7.95 -4.13 16.14
C PRO A 413 -7.71 -5.34 17.06
N ILE A 414 -6.45 -5.66 17.34
CA ILE A 414 -6.01 -6.84 18.10
C ILE A 414 -5.43 -6.51 19.49
N GLY A 415 -5.77 -5.33 20.00
CA GLY A 415 -5.13 -4.72 21.16
C GLY A 415 -4.05 -3.72 20.75
N GLN A 416 -3.12 -3.42 21.66
CA GLN A 416 -2.12 -2.37 21.46
C GLN A 416 -1.18 -2.71 20.29
N ALA A 417 -1.10 -1.81 19.31
CA ALA A 417 -0.28 -1.98 18.13
C ALA A 417 0.23 -0.62 17.63
N VAL A 418 1.45 -0.27 18.02
CA VAL A 418 2.01 1.07 17.82
C VAL A 418 2.51 1.25 16.38
N ALA A 419 2.11 2.32 15.70
CA ALA A 419 2.66 2.69 14.39
C ALA A 419 4.02 3.36 14.55
N ALA A 420 4.11 4.36 15.44
CA ALA A 420 5.36 5.05 15.71
C ALA A 420 5.56 5.30 17.21
N VAL A 421 6.70 4.88 17.73
CA VAL A 421 7.18 5.31 19.06
C VAL A 421 8.22 6.40 18.91
N VAL A 422 7.92 7.57 19.44
CA VAL A 422 8.75 8.78 19.28
C VAL A 422 9.44 9.09 20.60
N ARG A 423 10.74 8.79 20.65
CA ARG A 423 11.65 9.10 21.76
C ARG A 423 12.57 10.28 21.45
N SER A 424 12.39 10.91 20.30
CA SER A 424 13.16 12.05 19.83
C SER A 424 12.76 13.35 20.54
N ASP A 425 13.74 14.18 20.88
CA ASP A 425 13.53 15.61 21.17
C ASP A 425 13.70 16.41 19.88
N LYS A 426 12.91 17.47 19.73
CA LYS A 426 12.81 18.28 18.52
C LYS A 426 12.36 17.49 17.28
N ALA A 427 11.50 16.50 17.48
CA ALA A 427 10.95 15.70 16.39
C ALA A 427 9.90 16.49 15.60
N ARG A 428 9.94 16.41 14.26
CA ARG A 428 8.98 17.09 13.37
C ARG A 428 8.35 16.10 12.41
N PHE A 429 7.03 16.17 12.26
CA PHE A 429 6.28 15.39 11.28
C PHE A 429 5.43 16.35 10.46
N LEU A 430 5.67 16.40 9.15
CA LEU A 430 5.06 17.38 8.25
C LEU A 430 4.31 16.66 7.14
N ASN A 431 2.99 16.82 7.07
CA ASN A 431 2.15 16.14 6.06
C ASN A 431 2.33 14.60 6.06
N CYS A 432 2.44 14.02 7.26
CA CYS A 432 2.53 12.58 7.44
C CYS A 432 1.20 11.96 7.85
N ASN A 433 0.99 10.69 7.50
CA ASN A 433 -0.11 9.90 8.04
C ASN A 433 0.39 8.95 9.14
N PHE A 434 -0.43 8.73 10.17
CA PHE A 434 -0.24 7.72 11.20
C PHE A 434 -1.45 6.78 11.20
N TRP A 435 -1.25 5.55 10.74
CA TRP A 435 -2.31 4.58 10.56
C TRP A 435 -2.23 3.46 11.61
N GLY A 436 -3.34 3.23 12.30
CA GLY A 436 -3.42 2.21 13.33
C GLY A 436 -4.83 2.06 13.89
N PHE A 437 -4.89 1.40 15.04
CA PHE A 437 -6.11 1.11 15.79
C PHE A 437 -5.90 1.54 17.25
N GLN A 438 -5.68 0.60 18.16
CA GLN A 438 -5.33 0.94 19.53
C GLN A 438 -3.84 1.29 19.63
N ASP A 439 -3.51 2.36 20.37
CA ASP A 439 -2.15 2.82 20.65
C ASP A 439 -1.36 3.25 19.39
N THR A 440 -1.99 3.88 18.39
CA THR A 440 -1.36 4.25 17.10
C THR A 440 -0.05 5.06 17.24
N LEU A 441 -0.08 6.18 17.96
CA LEU A 441 1.05 7.12 18.08
C LEU A 441 1.50 7.25 19.52
N TYR A 442 2.78 7.00 19.77
CA TYR A 442 3.37 6.99 21.11
C TYR A 442 4.46 8.07 21.30
N PRO A 443 4.12 9.34 21.62
CA PRO A 443 5.07 10.34 22.11
C PRO A 443 5.63 9.92 23.48
N HIS A 444 6.77 9.22 23.48
CA HIS A 444 7.18 8.35 24.58
C HIS A 444 8.21 8.97 25.55
N LYS A 445 9.13 9.85 25.11
CA LYS A 445 10.22 10.31 26.00
C LYS A 445 9.77 11.51 26.83
N ALA A 446 9.76 11.36 28.16
CA ALA A 446 9.55 12.46 29.09
C ALA A 446 10.56 13.59 28.83
N GLY A 447 10.09 14.84 28.86
CA GLY A 447 10.92 16.01 28.54
C GLY A 447 11.24 16.19 27.05
N SER A 448 10.85 15.28 26.16
CA SER A 448 11.03 15.47 24.73
C SER A 448 9.89 16.27 24.12
N ARG A 449 10.21 17.03 23.07
CA ARG A 449 9.32 17.94 22.36
C ARG A 449 9.10 17.48 20.94
N GLN A 450 7.85 17.56 20.48
CA GLN A 450 7.43 16.99 19.20
C GLN A 450 6.41 17.90 18.53
N TYR A 451 6.55 18.12 17.22
CA TYR A 451 5.67 18.95 16.41
C TYR A 451 5.09 18.17 15.24
N TYR A 452 3.77 18.15 15.13
CA TYR A 452 3.02 17.48 14.07
C TYR A 452 2.23 18.54 13.33
N LYS A 453 2.46 18.69 12.03
CA LYS A 453 1.81 19.71 11.21
C LYS A 453 1.16 19.09 9.98
N ASN A 454 -0.12 19.41 9.76
CA ASN A 454 -0.90 18.90 8.63
C ASN A 454 -0.90 17.36 8.55
N CYS A 455 -0.81 16.69 9.71
CA CYS A 455 -0.77 15.24 9.77
C CYS A 455 -2.19 14.66 9.83
N TYR A 456 -2.36 13.46 9.27
CA TYR A 456 -3.54 12.63 9.46
C TYR A 456 -3.23 11.54 10.49
N ILE A 457 -4.06 11.35 11.50
CA ILE A 457 -3.85 10.35 12.56
C ILE A 457 -5.15 9.62 12.78
N GLU A 458 -5.14 8.29 12.68
CA GLU A 458 -6.33 7.46 12.88
C GLU A 458 -6.15 6.39 13.96
N GLY A 459 -7.24 6.05 14.66
CA GLY A 459 -7.25 4.96 15.61
C GLY A 459 -8.53 4.81 16.42
N MET A 460 -8.47 3.93 17.43
CA MET A 460 -9.57 3.52 18.31
C MET A 460 -9.30 3.93 19.75
N VAL A 461 -8.77 3.03 20.57
CA VAL A 461 -8.49 3.26 21.99
C VAL A 461 -7.10 3.90 22.13
N ASP A 462 -7.04 5.00 22.88
CA ASP A 462 -5.79 5.66 23.29
C ASP A 462 -4.83 5.95 22.13
N PHE A 463 -5.35 6.30 20.95
CA PHE A 463 -4.54 6.26 19.74
C PHE A 463 -3.45 7.34 19.67
N ILE A 464 -3.48 8.34 20.56
CA ILE A 464 -2.35 9.22 20.89
C ILE A 464 -2.06 9.14 22.40
N PHE A 465 -0.96 8.52 22.79
CA PHE A 465 -0.68 8.27 24.22
C PHE A 465 0.80 8.44 24.57
N GLY A 466 1.09 8.80 25.83
CA GLY A 466 2.47 8.92 26.31
C GLY A 466 2.78 10.19 27.09
N PHE A 467 4.06 10.55 27.14
CA PHE A 467 4.65 11.40 28.17
C PHE A 467 5.18 12.74 27.64
N SER A 468 5.45 12.83 26.34
CA SER A 468 6.14 13.98 25.73
C SER A 468 5.29 15.25 25.68
N THR A 469 5.94 16.38 25.49
CA THR A 469 5.28 17.61 25.07
C THR A 469 5.08 17.56 23.55
N ALA A 470 3.83 17.38 23.10
CA ALA A 470 3.51 17.19 21.68
C ALA A 470 2.48 18.23 21.21
N TYR A 471 2.82 18.94 20.13
CA TYR A 471 1.99 19.98 19.55
C TYR A 471 1.49 19.55 18.18
N PHE A 472 0.18 19.42 18.03
CA PHE A 472 -0.52 19.04 16.81
C PHE A 472 -1.17 20.30 16.22
N ASP A 473 -0.70 20.71 15.05
CA ASP A 473 -1.08 21.95 14.37
C ASP A 473 -1.74 21.62 13.03
N SER A 474 -3.02 21.98 12.89
CA SER A 474 -3.79 21.80 11.66
C SER A 474 -3.85 20.33 11.21
N CYS A 475 -3.91 19.40 12.18
CA CYS A 475 -3.98 17.96 11.91
C CYS A 475 -5.43 17.48 11.78
N GLU A 476 -5.60 16.33 11.13
CA GLU A 476 -6.86 15.62 10.99
C GLU A 476 -6.80 14.35 11.84
N LEU A 477 -7.76 14.19 12.77
CA LEU A 477 -7.87 13.04 13.65
C LEU A 477 -9.12 12.23 13.30
N TYR A 478 -8.92 10.98 12.86
CA TYR A 478 -10.01 10.08 12.48
C TYR A 478 -10.28 9.01 13.54
N CYS A 479 -11.47 9.09 14.12
CA CYS A 479 -11.97 8.25 15.19
C CYS A 479 -12.68 7.01 14.62
N LYS A 480 -12.03 5.84 14.71
CA LYS A 480 -12.56 4.54 14.25
C LYS A 480 -13.43 3.90 15.30
N GLU A 481 -14.62 3.45 14.91
CA GLU A 481 -15.57 2.74 15.79
C GLU A 481 -15.92 3.51 17.09
N SER A 482 -15.17 3.27 18.17
CA SER A 482 -15.31 3.93 19.48
C SER A 482 -13.98 3.93 20.26
N GLY A 483 -13.78 4.89 21.17
CA GLY A 483 -12.57 4.91 21.98
C GLY A 483 -12.20 6.25 22.61
N PHE A 484 -10.89 6.51 22.66
CA PHE A 484 -10.29 7.68 23.30
C PHE A 484 -9.23 8.25 22.37
N ILE A 485 -9.32 9.55 22.06
CA ILE A 485 -8.30 10.20 21.24
C ILE A 485 -6.96 10.21 21.97
N THR A 486 -6.98 10.59 23.26
CA THR A 486 -5.74 10.71 24.04
C THR A 486 -5.71 9.88 25.31
N ALA A 487 -4.52 9.33 25.61
CA ALA A 487 -4.17 8.81 26.93
C ALA A 487 -2.84 9.39 27.40
N ALA A 488 -2.89 10.62 27.91
CA ALA A 488 -1.69 11.33 28.34
C ALA A 488 -1.17 10.82 29.69
N ALA A 489 0.15 10.78 29.81
CA ALA A 489 0.91 10.43 31.01
C ALA A 489 1.97 11.51 31.31
N THR A 490 1.62 12.77 31.05
CA THR A 490 2.50 13.92 31.26
C THR A 490 3.06 13.93 32.69
N PRO A 491 4.40 13.99 32.86
CA PRO A 491 5.01 14.15 34.18
C PRO A 491 4.55 15.43 34.87
N GLN A 492 4.61 15.45 36.21
CA GLN A 492 4.13 16.57 37.01
C GLN A 492 4.91 17.86 36.70
N GLU A 493 6.22 17.72 36.54
CA GLU A 493 7.21 18.77 36.29
C GLU A 493 7.10 19.41 34.90
N ASN A 494 6.48 18.75 33.93
CA ASN A 494 6.31 19.28 32.58
C ASN A 494 5.16 20.29 32.54
N ASN A 495 5.43 21.53 32.11
CA ASN A 495 4.40 22.56 31.98
C ASN A 495 3.31 22.22 30.94
N TYR A 496 3.69 21.47 29.90
CA TYR A 496 2.81 21.13 28.77
C TYR A 496 2.86 19.64 28.46
N GLY A 497 1.70 19.09 28.10
CA GLY A 497 1.54 17.73 27.57
C GLY A 497 1.17 17.78 26.09
N PHE A 498 -0.03 17.32 25.75
CA PHE A 498 -0.54 17.36 24.38
C PHE A 498 -1.34 18.64 24.12
N VAL A 499 -1.04 19.32 23.01
CA VAL A 499 -1.76 20.52 22.56
C VAL A 499 -2.22 20.28 21.13
N PHE A 500 -3.52 20.38 20.90
CA PHE A 500 -4.16 20.29 19.59
C PHE A 500 -4.66 21.69 19.22
N TYR A 501 -4.14 22.22 18.12
CA TYR A 501 -4.41 23.56 17.64
C TYR A 501 -4.95 23.51 16.23
N ARG A 502 -6.20 23.98 16.02
CA ARG A 502 -6.88 24.01 14.72
C ARG A 502 -6.98 22.65 14.03
N CYS A 503 -7.13 21.59 14.81
CA CYS A 503 -7.29 20.25 14.28
C CYS A 503 -8.75 19.99 13.87
N GLN A 504 -8.94 19.11 12.90
CA GLN A 504 -10.25 18.55 12.54
C GLN A 504 -10.41 17.17 13.18
N ILE A 505 -11.53 16.93 13.84
CA ILE A 505 -11.81 15.70 14.58
C ILE A 505 -13.15 15.15 14.10
N HIS A 506 -13.11 13.97 13.49
CA HIS A 506 -14.29 13.33 12.97
C HIS A 506 -14.17 11.81 13.01
N GLY A 507 -15.27 11.10 12.75
CA GLY A 507 -15.30 9.65 12.77
C GLY A 507 -16.65 9.10 12.35
N GLU A 508 -16.77 7.78 12.43
CA GLU A 508 -17.87 7.01 11.82
C GLU A 508 -19.16 7.07 12.64
N ASN A 509 -19.02 7.02 13.96
CA ASN A 509 -20.14 6.83 14.88
C ASN A 509 -20.36 8.07 15.77
N PRO A 510 -21.57 8.62 15.83
CA PRO A 510 -21.89 9.68 16.78
C PRO A 510 -21.68 9.25 18.24
N ALA A 511 -21.22 10.17 19.07
CA ALA A 511 -21.03 10.02 20.52
C ALA A 511 -20.24 8.75 20.94
N SER A 512 -19.26 8.34 20.14
CA SER A 512 -18.48 7.13 20.38
C SER A 512 -17.09 7.37 20.96
N PHE A 513 -16.60 8.62 20.99
CA PHE A 513 -15.27 8.96 21.48
C PHE A 513 -15.24 9.95 22.65
N TYR A 514 -14.28 9.74 23.55
CA TYR A 514 -13.80 10.79 24.45
C TYR A 514 -12.58 11.50 23.84
N LEU A 515 -12.43 12.79 24.14
CA LEU A 515 -11.22 13.58 23.87
C LEU A 515 -9.99 12.99 24.57
N GLY A 516 -10.16 12.38 25.74
CA GLY A 516 -9.09 11.64 26.38
C GLY A 516 -9.33 11.22 27.81
N ARG A 517 -8.30 10.57 28.35
CA ARG A 517 -8.25 10.08 29.74
C ARG A 517 -6.82 10.13 30.32
N PRO A 518 -6.67 10.30 31.63
CA PRO A 518 -5.36 10.41 32.28
C PRO A 518 -4.76 9.02 32.56
N TRP A 519 -3.83 8.57 31.71
CA TRP A 519 -3.11 7.30 31.93
C TRP A 519 -2.20 7.35 33.18
N ARG A 520 -1.74 8.56 33.53
CA ARG A 520 -1.07 8.87 34.79
C ARG A 520 -1.66 10.15 35.42
N PRO A 521 -1.51 10.34 36.74
CA PRO A 521 -1.82 11.62 37.38
C PRO A 521 -1.08 12.78 36.71
N TYR A 522 -1.62 13.99 36.78
CA TYR A 522 -1.07 15.21 36.17
C TYR A 522 -1.00 15.23 34.64
N ALA A 523 -1.66 14.29 33.97
CA ALA A 523 -1.83 14.29 32.52
C ALA A 523 -2.36 15.66 32.04
N LYS A 524 -1.75 16.21 30.98
CA LYS A 524 -2.13 17.52 30.43
C LYS A 524 -2.52 17.39 28.96
N VAL A 525 -3.74 17.80 28.62
CA VAL A 525 -4.26 17.77 27.25
C VAL A 525 -5.07 19.03 26.99
N THR A 526 -4.84 19.71 25.87
CA THR A 526 -5.53 20.94 25.51
C THR A 526 -5.98 20.91 24.05
N PHE A 527 -7.26 21.22 23.78
CA PHE A 527 -7.81 21.40 22.43
C PHE A 527 -8.19 22.87 22.21
N ILE A 528 -7.68 23.49 21.16
CA ILE A 528 -7.77 24.93 20.88
C ILE A 528 -8.20 25.13 19.43
N GLU A 529 -9.32 25.83 19.22
CA GLU A 529 -9.85 26.16 17.89
C GLU A 529 -10.06 24.93 16.99
N CYS A 530 -10.33 23.76 17.58
CA CYS A 530 -10.52 22.52 16.84
C CYS A 530 -11.98 22.37 16.38
N ASP A 531 -12.17 21.84 15.18
CA ASP A 531 -13.50 21.49 14.66
C ASP A 531 -13.82 20.03 14.97
N MET A 532 -14.94 19.78 15.64
CA MET A 532 -15.31 18.46 16.15
C MET A 532 -16.71 18.08 15.67
N THR A 533 -16.82 17.00 14.89
CA THR A 533 -18.14 16.45 14.53
C THR A 533 -18.81 15.80 15.74
N ASN A 534 -20.04 15.30 15.56
CA ASN A 534 -20.81 14.63 16.61
C ASN A 534 -20.23 13.31 17.12
N VAL A 535 -19.03 12.91 16.68
CA VAL A 535 -18.29 11.73 17.18
C VAL A 535 -17.94 11.85 18.68
N ILE A 536 -17.79 13.08 19.19
CA ILE A 536 -17.38 13.33 20.58
C ILE A 536 -18.57 13.19 21.55
N LYS A 537 -18.35 12.42 22.62
CA LYS A 537 -19.28 12.27 23.73
C LYS A 537 -19.51 13.62 24.45
N PRO A 538 -20.74 13.91 24.93
CA PRO A 538 -21.02 15.15 25.65
C PRO A 538 -20.11 15.41 26.85
N GLU A 539 -19.79 14.37 27.62
CA GLU A 539 -18.91 14.42 28.78
C GLU A 539 -17.49 14.89 28.41
N GLY A 540 -17.06 14.62 27.17
CA GLY A 540 -15.76 14.98 26.59
C GLY A 540 -14.60 14.15 27.12
N TRP A 541 -14.52 13.93 28.43
CA TRP A 541 -13.35 13.35 29.09
C TRP A 541 -13.73 12.22 30.05
N ASP A 542 -12.83 11.26 30.21
CA ASP A 542 -12.96 10.16 31.17
C ASP A 542 -11.82 10.24 32.21
N ASN A 543 -12.10 9.85 33.46
CA ASN A 543 -11.15 9.98 34.56
C ASN A 543 -10.27 8.73 34.77
N TRP A 544 -10.28 7.78 33.82
CA TRP A 544 -9.62 6.47 33.92
C TRP A 544 -10.20 5.60 35.05
N GLY A 545 -11.48 5.78 35.38
CA GLY A 545 -12.11 5.12 36.54
C GLY A 545 -11.53 5.54 37.89
N LYS A 546 -10.86 6.71 37.97
CA LYS A 546 -10.16 7.19 39.16
C LYS A 546 -10.48 8.66 39.46
N VAL A 547 -11.35 8.88 40.44
CA VAL A 547 -11.77 10.23 40.88
C VAL A 547 -10.60 11.10 41.36
N SER A 548 -9.52 10.50 41.91
CA SER A 548 -8.32 11.26 42.30
C SER A 548 -7.63 11.95 41.13
N ASN A 549 -7.78 11.45 39.90
CA ASN A 549 -7.24 12.08 38.71
C ASN A 549 -7.94 13.41 38.38
N GLU A 550 -9.20 13.57 38.75
CA GLU A 550 -9.97 14.80 38.51
C GLU A 550 -9.36 16.02 39.21
N LYS A 551 -8.60 15.79 40.29
CA LYS A 551 -7.91 16.84 41.05
C LYS A 551 -6.55 17.22 40.46
N THR A 552 -5.95 16.35 39.65
CA THR A 552 -4.55 16.48 39.19
C THR A 552 -4.41 16.65 37.69
N ALA A 553 -5.27 15.99 36.90
CA ALA A 553 -5.30 16.13 35.45
C ALA A 553 -5.63 17.56 35.03
N GLN A 554 -5.00 18.03 33.96
CA GLN A 554 -5.18 19.37 33.41
C GLN A 554 -5.70 19.24 31.98
N PHE A 555 -7.00 19.00 31.86
CA PHE A 555 -7.69 18.89 30.56
C PHE A 555 -8.46 20.16 30.28
N SER A 556 -8.25 20.73 29.09
CA SER A 556 -8.84 22.01 28.76
C SER A 556 -9.20 22.21 27.29
N GLU A 557 -10.15 23.11 27.06
CA GLU A 557 -10.69 23.43 25.74
C GLU A 557 -10.78 24.96 25.53
N TYR A 558 -10.59 25.42 24.30
CA TYR A 558 -10.79 26.83 23.91
C TYR A 558 -11.39 26.94 22.51
N GLN A 559 -12.56 27.56 22.39
CA GLN A 559 -13.21 27.90 21.10
C GLN A 559 -13.25 26.75 20.07
N ASN A 560 -13.51 25.52 20.52
CA ASN A 560 -13.76 24.41 19.62
C ASN A 560 -15.14 24.58 18.94
N SER A 561 -15.27 24.16 17.68
CA SER A 561 -16.48 24.27 16.87
C SER A 561 -17.08 22.89 16.53
N GLY A 562 -18.20 22.89 15.79
CA GLY A 562 -18.91 21.68 15.40
C GLY A 562 -19.78 21.09 16.51
N GLU A 563 -20.61 20.11 16.16
CA GLU A 563 -21.56 19.48 17.10
C GLU A 563 -20.88 18.86 18.33
N GLY A 564 -19.67 18.32 18.17
CA GLY A 564 -18.88 17.75 19.27
C GLY A 564 -18.11 18.80 20.10
N GLY A 565 -17.84 19.97 19.52
CA GLY A 565 -17.08 21.05 20.16
C GLY A 565 -17.96 22.02 20.94
N ASN A 566 -19.19 22.28 20.47
CA ASN A 566 -20.17 23.17 21.08
C ASN A 566 -20.91 22.56 22.29
N LEU A 567 -20.19 21.84 23.15
CA LEU A 567 -20.72 21.05 24.25
C LEU A 567 -20.15 21.46 25.61
N THR A 568 -19.56 22.65 25.72
CA THR A 568 -18.86 23.12 26.94
C THR A 568 -19.71 22.99 28.22
N ASN A 569 -21.02 23.26 28.16
CA ASN A 569 -21.92 23.15 29.31
C ASN A 569 -22.30 21.71 29.69
N ARG A 570 -21.86 20.71 28.91
CA ARG A 570 -22.11 19.27 29.13
C ARG A 570 -20.85 18.49 29.47
N ARG A 571 -19.68 19.15 29.47
CA ARG A 571 -18.41 18.54 29.85
C ARG A 571 -18.39 18.16 31.33
N VAL A 572 -17.53 17.21 31.67
CA VAL A 572 -17.22 16.90 33.06
C VAL A 572 -16.72 18.15 33.81
N LYS A 573 -17.15 18.32 35.05
CA LYS A 573 -16.92 19.53 35.86
C LYS A 573 -15.44 19.83 36.17
N TRP A 574 -14.58 18.82 36.08
CA TRP A 574 -13.15 18.94 36.36
C TRP A 574 -12.31 19.36 35.14
N SER A 575 -12.90 19.37 33.94
CA SER A 575 -12.29 19.98 32.75
C SER A 575 -12.38 21.51 32.80
N LYS A 576 -11.48 22.21 32.10
CA LYS A 576 -11.40 23.69 32.12
C LYS A 576 -11.65 24.31 30.76
N THR A 577 -12.44 25.38 30.71
CA THR A 577 -12.48 26.28 29.54
C THR A 577 -11.44 27.36 29.72
N LEU A 578 -10.54 27.52 28.75
CA LEU A 578 -9.51 28.56 28.81
C LEU A 578 -10.09 29.94 28.45
N SER A 579 -9.45 30.99 28.97
CA SER A 579 -9.68 32.37 28.53
C SER A 579 -8.76 32.74 27.36
N SER A 580 -9.13 33.81 26.63
CA SER A 580 -8.29 34.40 25.58
C SER A 580 -6.92 34.90 26.06
N ARG A 581 -6.76 35.17 27.36
CA ARG A 581 -5.45 35.48 27.94
C ARG A 581 -4.61 34.22 28.15
N GLN A 582 -5.23 33.13 28.64
CA GLN A 582 -4.53 31.87 28.89
C GLN A 582 -4.10 31.18 27.60
N VAL A 583 -4.92 31.25 26.53
CA VAL A 583 -4.60 30.61 25.24
C VAL A 583 -3.31 31.15 24.63
N LYS A 584 -2.92 32.40 24.92
CA LYS A 584 -1.64 32.98 24.46
C LYS A 584 -0.42 32.22 24.96
N ASN A 585 -0.51 31.51 26.09
CA ASN A 585 0.56 30.67 26.62
C ASN A 585 0.69 29.32 25.89
N PHE A 586 -0.17 29.05 24.91
CA PHE A 586 -0.18 27.85 24.09
C PHE A 586 0.29 28.13 22.66
N ASP A 587 0.93 29.27 22.40
CA ASP A 587 1.70 29.45 21.17
C ASP A 587 2.79 28.38 21.05
N LYS A 588 2.99 27.84 19.86
CA LYS A 588 3.93 26.73 19.63
C LYS A 588 5.37 27.05 20.04
N GLU A 589 5.83 28.29 19.91
CA GLU A 589 7.18 28.70 20.32
C GLU A 589 7.32 28.78 21.85
N ILE A 590 6.21 28.98 22.56
CA ILE A 590 6.18 28.94 24.03
C ILE A 590 6.13 27.48 24.49
N VAL A 591 5.25 26.67 23.91
CA VAL A 591 5.06 25.26 24.30
C VAL A 591 6.29 24.41 24.00
N LEU A 592 6.90 24.59 22.83
CA LEU A 592 8.05 23.82 22.39
C LEU A 592 9.38 24.54 22.68
N GLY A 593 9.36 25.81 23.05
CA GLY A 593 10.55 26.64 23.18
C GLY A 593 11.04 27.19 21.84
N LYS A 594 11.60 28.40 21.86
CA LYS A 594 12.11 29.09 20.65
C LYS A 594 13.21 28.31 19.94
N ASP A 595 14.07 27.65 20.73
CA ASP A 595 15.17 26.79 20.25
C ASP A 595 14.68 25.59 19.44
N PHE A 596 13.38 25.26 19.50
CA PHE A 596 12.81 24.16 18.73
C PHE A 596 12.83 24.43 17.22
N PHE A 597 12.63 25.69 16.79
CA PHE A 597 12.48 26.05 15.38
C PHE A 597 13.73 26.68 14.75
N GLU A 598 14.73 26.98 15.57
CA GLU A 598 16.01 27.52 15.10
C GLU A 598 16.71 26.55 14.14
N LYS A 599 17.30 27.09 13.07
CA LYS A 599 18.20 26.34 12.17
C LYS A 599 19.57 26.28 12.84
N LYS A 600 20.16 25.09 12.99
CA LYS A 600 21.61 24.99 13.28
C LYS A 600 22.33 25.68 12.11
N GLU A 601 23.04 26.77 12.38
CA GLU A 601 23.95 27.36 11.39
C GLU A 601 25.06 26.35 11.10
N ASP A 602 25.25 26.01 9.83
CA ASP A 602 26.42 25.27 9.36
C ASP A 602 27.64 26.18 9.48
N ASN A 603 28.21 26.28 10.68
CA ASN A 603 29.47 26.98 10.92
C ASN A 603 30.62 26.22 10.26
N HIS A 604 30.80 26.44 8.96
CA HIS A 604 32.02 26.13 8.25
C HIS A 604 33.05 27.23 8.51
N ILE A 605 33.92 26.96 9.49
CA ILE A 605 35.26 27.55 9.49
C ILE A 605 35.99 26.97 8.28
N ASN A 606 36.05 27.75 7.21
CA ASN A 606 37.17 27.75 6.29
C ASN A 606 38.43 28.05 7.11
N LYS A 607 39.19 27.02 7.48
CA LYS A 607 40.63 27.18 7.74
C LYS A 607 41.36 26.40 6.67
N LYS A 608 42.12 27.20 5.91
CA LYS A 608 43.02 26.86 4.81
C LYS A 608 43.92 25.68 5.11
#